data_AF-A0AAE8LQ49-F1
#
_entry.id   AF-A0AAE8LQ49-F1
#
_cell.length_a   1.000
_cell.length_b   1.000
_cell.length_c   1.000
_cell.angle_alpha   90.00
_cell.angle_beta   90.00
_cell.angle_gamma   90.00
#
_symmetry.space_group_name_H-M   'P 1'
#
loop_
_entity.id
_entity.type
_entity.pdbx_description
1 polymer ?
#
loop_
_entity_poly.entity_id
_entity_poly.type
_entity_poly.pdbx_seq_one_letter_code
_entity_poly.pdbx_strand_id
1 'polypeptide(L)' 'MSEKSPFLRNLSFTNEQANEVAMELENREVEEMNGCTVYSGKHPIHGNIHVVIPAIGDAKGLLSFEVKPVVLRSF' A
#
# COMPACT_ATOMS: atom_id res chain seq x y z
N MET A 1 7.31 -16.50 5.24
CA MET A 1 7.57 -15.05 5.23
C MET A 1 6.69 -14.45 6.32
N SER A 2 7.28 -13.72 7.29
CA SER A 2 6.54 -13.20 8.44
C SER A 2 5.53 -12.15 7.98
N GLU A 3 4.23 -12.40 8.18
CA GLU A 3 3.13 -11.47 7.86
C GLU A 3 3.12 -10.22 8.75
N LYS A 4 4.11 -10.06 9.62
CA LYS A 4 4.27 -8.93 10.54
C LYS A 4 5.51 -8.14 10.17
N SER A 5 5.54 -7.54 8.98
CA SER A 5 6.44 -6.42 8.76
C SER A 5 5.99 -5.28 9.69
N PRO A 6 6.81 -4.82 10.64
CA PRO A 6 6.41 -3.73 11.54
C PRO A 6 6.26 -2.37 10.82
N PHE A 7 6.61 -2.33 9.52
CA PHE A 7 6.65 -1.12 8.71
C PHE A 7 5.52 -1.04 7.68
N LEU A 8 4.78 -2.12 7.43
CA LEU A 8 3.72 -2.16 6.43
C LEU A 8 2.46 -2.77 7.01
N ARG A 9 1.37 -2.00 7.00
CA ARG A 9 0.05 -2.54 7.31
C ARG A 9 -0.58 -3.05 6.03
N ASN A 10 -0.81 -4.36 5.98
CA ASN A 10 -1.48 -5.01 4.86
C ASN A 10 -2.99 -4.93 5.06
N LEU A 11 -3.69 -4.32 4.11
CA LEU A 11 -5.14 -4.44 3.96
C LEU A 11 -5.41 -5.39 2.79
N SER A 12 -6.21 -6.42 3.04
CA SER A 12 -6.72 -7.28 1.97
C SER A 12 -7.96 -6.63 1.39
N PHE A 13 -8.02 -6.51 0.07
CA PHE A 13 -9.14 -5.94 -0.67
C PHE A 13 -9.62 -6.92 -1.73
N THR A 14 -10.88 -6.83 -2.12
CA THR A 14 -11.29 -7.40 -3.42
C THR A 14 -10.70 -6.57 -4.55
N ASN A 15 -10.66 -7.13 -5.75
CA ASN A 15 -10.13 -6.40 -6.90
C ASN A 15 -10.96 -5.15 -7.22
N GLU A 16 -12.29 -5.17 -7.05
CA GLU A 16 -13.11 -3.97 -7.24
C GLU A 16 -12.74 -2.89 -6.22
N GLN A 17 -12.68 -3.25 -4.93
CA GLN A 17 -12.34 -2.31 -3.86
C GLN A 17 -10.94 -1.70 -4.04
N ALA A 18 -9.97 -2.51 -4.46
CA ALA A 18 -8.63 -2.01 -4.71
C ALA A 18 -8.59 -1.03 -5.89
N ASN A 19 -9.40 -1.26 -6.94
CA ASN A 19 -9.52 -0.32 -8.04
C ASN A 19 -10.16 1.00 -7.59
N GLU A 20 -11.20 0.95 -6.77
CA GLU A 20 -11.83 2.15 -6.18
C GLU A 20 -10.83 2.96 -5.36
N VAL A 21 -10.13 2.31 -4.42
CA VAL A 21 -9.08 2.95 -3.60
C VAL A 21 -7.96 3.51 -4.47
N ALA A 22 -7.58 2.81 -5.54
CA ALA A 22 -6.57 3.30 -6.48
C ALA A 22 -7.05 4.52 -7.29
N MET A 23 -8.36 4.71 -7.50
CA MET A 23 -8.89 5.92 -8.14
C MET A 23 -8.89 7.13 -7.21
N GLU A 24 -8.95 6.91 -5.89
CA GLU A 24 -8.92 7.97 -4.88
C GLU A 24 -7.51 8.52 -4.59
N LEU A 25 -6.47 7.94 -5.19
CA LEU A 25 -5.08 8.36 -4.98
C LEU A 25 -4.75 9.68 -5.68
N GLU A 26 -4.30 10.66 -4.89
CA GLU A 26 -3.68 11.88 -5.40
C GLU A 26 -2.25 11.58 -5.90
N ASN A 27 -1.88 12.18 -7.03
CA ASN A 27 -0.58 11.98 -7.71
C ASN A 27 -0.27 10.49 -7.97
N ARG A 28 -1.28 9.75 -8.38
CA ARG A 28 -1.19 8.31 -8.62
C ARG A 28 -0.13 7.98 -9.68
N GLU A 29 0.86 7.23 -9.27
CA GLU A 29 1.79 6.53 -10.15
C GLU A 29 1.28 5.11 -10.40
N VAL A 30 1.41 4.65 -11.65
CA VAL A 30 0.96 3.31 -12.06
C VAL A 30 2.16 2.56 -12.61
N GLU A 31 2.39 1.37 -12.09
CA GLU A 31 3.44 0.47 -12.55
C GLU A 31 2.86 -0.91 -12.79
N GLU A 32 3.00 -1.42 -14.02
CA GLU A 32 2.55 -2.76 -14.38
C GLU A 32 3.76 -3.69 -14.42
N MET A 33 3.76 -4.71 -13.56
CA MET A 33 4.83 -5.69 -13.44
C MET A 33 4.29 -7.10 -13.35
N ASN A 34 4.69 -7.96 -14.29
CA ASN A 34 4.48 -9.42 -14.24
C ASN A 34 3.04 -9.86 -13.90
N GLY A 35 2.04 -9.20 -14.50
CA GLY A 35 0.62 -9.51 -14.23
C GLY A 35 0.11 -8.95 -12.91
N CYS A 36 0.77 -7.94 -12.34
CA CYS A 36 0.26 -7.13 -11.24
C CYS A 36 0.30 -5.66 -11.65
N THR A 37 -0.75 -4.92 -11.30
CA THR A 37 -0.78 -3.46 -11.41
C THR A 37 -0.58 -2.88 -10.03
N VAL A 38 0.45 -2.06 -9.87
CA VAL A 38 0.77 -1.36 -8.62
C VAL A 38 0.42 0.11 -8.79
N TYR A 39 -0.44 0.61 -7.92
CA TYR A 39 -0.78 2.02 -7.82
C TYR A 39 -0.12 2.60 -6.58
N SER A 40 0.67 3.65 -6.74
CA SER A 40 1.35 4.33 -5.63
C SER A 40 0.86 5.76 -5.55
N GLY A 41 0.53 6.25 -4.36
CA GLY A 41 0.09 7.64 -4.22
C GLY A 41 -0.33 8.00 -2.81
N LYS A 42 -0.87 9.20 -2.67
CA LYS A 42 -1.38 9.69 -1.39
C LYS A 42 -2.90 9.55 -1.35
N HIS A 43 -3.40 8.77 -0.41
CA HIS A 43 -4.81 8.63 -0.13
C HIS A 43 -5.26 9.65 0.93
N PRO A 44 -6.44 10.30 0.76
CA PRO A 44 -6.90 11.34 1.68
C PRO A 44 -7.08 10.86 3.13
N ILE A 45 -7.52 9.61 3.30
CA ILE A 45 -7.76 9.00 4.63
C ILE A 45 -6.53 8.28 5.19
N HIS A 46 -5.71 7.68 4.32
CA HIS A 46 -4.71 6.69 4.72
C HIS A 46 -3.27 7.18 4.59
N GLY A 47 -3.05 8.37 4.01
CA GLY A 47 -1.71 8.88 3.72
C GLY A 47 -1.09 8.14 2.53
N ASN A 48 0.23 7.98 2.53
CA ASN A 48 0.92 7.33 1.42
C ASN A 48 0.67 5.82 1.44
N ILE A 49 0.06 5.31 0.37
CA ILE A 49 -0.26 3.89 0.22
C ILE A 49 0.17 3.37 -1.15
N HIS A 50 0.38 2.06 -1.21
CA HIS A 50 0.55 1.32 -2.45
C HIS A 50 -0.56 0.28 -2.57
N VAL A 51 -1.29 0.29 -3.67
CA VAL A 51 -2.35 -0.68 -3.97
C VAL A 51 -1.83 -1.62 -5.04
N VAL A 52 -1.73 -2.91 -4.70
CA VAL A 52 -1.26 -3.97 -5.60
C VAL A 52 -2.47 -4.79 -6.02
N ILE A 53 -2.77 -4.77 -7.32
CA ILE A 53 -3.87 -5.52 -7.93
C ILE A 53 -3.28 -6.61 -8.83
N PRO A 54 -3.27 -7.88 -8.41
CA PRO A 54 -2.82 -8.98 -9.26
C PRO A 54 -3.87 -9.33 -10.33
N ALA A 55 -3.43 -9.86 -11.46
CA ALA A 55 -4.30 -10.35 -12.54
C ALA A 55 -5.11 -11.58 -12.11
N ILE A 56 -4.63 -12.32 -11.11
CA ILE A 56 -5.30 -13.48 -10.51
C ILE A 56 -5.05 -13.44 -8.99
N GLY A 57 -6.13 -13.47 -8.20
CA GLY A 57 -6.08 -13.47 -6.73
C GLY A 57 -6.62 -12.19 -6.09
N ASP A 58 -6.36 -12.04 -4.79
CA ASP A 58 -6.81 -10.90 -3.98
C ASP A 58 -5.82 -9.74 -4.02
N ALA A 59 -6.36 -8.52 -4.18
CA ALA A 59 -5.59 -7.30 -4.14
C ALA A 59 -5.17 -6.91 -2.71
N LYS A 60 -4.07 -6.16 -2.60
CA LYS A 60 -3.51 -5.75 -1.32
C LYS A 60 -3.16 -4.27 -1.29
N GLY A 61 -3.59 -3.58 -0.24
CA GLY A 61 -3.10 -2.25 0.11
C GLY A 61 -1.97 -2.33 1.12
N LEU A 62 -0.86 -1.67 0.83
CA LEU A 62 0.29 -1.49 1.72
C LEU A 62 0.27 -0.06 2.22
N LEU A 63 -0.03 0.14 3.50
CA LEU A 63 0.13 1.44 4.14
C LEU A 63 1.53 1.55 4.73
N SER A 64 2.20 2.67 4.46
CA SER A 64 3.37 3.05 5.25
C SER A 64 2.92 3.45 6.65
N PHE A 65 3.54 2.88 7.69
CA PHE A 65 3.41 3.48 9.01
C PHE A 65 4.11 4.85 9.01
N GLU A 66 3.49 5.87 9.61
CA GLU A 66 4.24 7.05 10.05
C GLU A 66 5.35 6.56 10.97
N VAL A 67 6.59 6.57 10.46
CA VAL A 67 7.77 6.32 11.28
C VAL A 67 7.84 7.48 12.26
N LYS A 68 7.22 7.34 13.44
CA LYS A 68 7.52 8.25 14.55
C LYS A 68 9.05 8.24 14.69
N PRO A 69 9.73 9.39 14.69
CA PRO A 69 11.18 9.42 14.76
C PRO A 69 11.62 8.70 16.03
N VAL A 70 12.25 7.53 15.86
CA VAL A 70 12.84 6.79 16.97
C VAL A 70 14.12 7.52 17.31
N VAL A 71 14.08 8.36 18.34
CA VAL A 71 15.30 8.94 18.93
C VAL A 71 16.03 7.81 19.65
N LEU A 72 17.00 7.19 18.99
CA LEU A 72 17.93 6.26 19.62
C LEU A 72 18.84 7.07 20.55
N ARG A 73 18.52 7.12 21.85
CA ARG A 73 19.47 7.58 22.86
C ARG A 73 20.49 6.45 23.06
N SER A 74 21.72 6.69 22.63
CA SER A 74 22.86 5.85 22.97
C SER A 74 23.14 6.02 24.47
N PHE A 75 23.21 4.91 25.21
CA PHE A 75 23.69 4.87 26.59
C PHE A 75 25.22 4.80 26.61
#